data_AF-A0AAE3G812-F1
#
_entry.id   AF-A0AAE3G812-F1
#
_cell.length_a   1.000
_cell.length_b   1.000
_cell.length_c   1.000
_cell.angle_alpha   90.00
_cell.angle_beta   90.00
_cell.angle_gamma   90.00
#
_symmetry.space_group_name_H-M   'P 1'
#
loop_
_entity.id
_entity.type
_entity.pdbx_description
1 polymer ?
#
loop_
_entity_poly.entity_id
_entity_poly.type
_entity_poly.pdbx_seq_one_letter_code
_entity_poly.pdbx_strand_id
1 'polypeptide(L)'
;MLTRFMMRILGQQPMNEENRRHRPDDLQLFVKTFCPFCVLVQNRMAALDVYIPVKNILHDPAHRAELVAGGGQQMVPCLRIESADGEVEWMYESRDIARYLLNRFGDA
;
A
#
# COMPACT_ATOMS: atom_id res chain seq x y z
N MET A 1 -9.85 -38.57 17.01
CA MET A 1 -10.85 -38.76 15.95
C MET A 1 -11.72 -37.51 15.91
N LEU A 2 -11.91 -36.96 14.70
CA LEU A 2 -12.79 -35.83 14.34
C LEU A 2 -12.48 -34.43 14.93
N THR A 3 -11.48 -33.76 14.35
CA THR A 3 -11.55 -32.28 14.16
C THR A 3 -10.93 -31.85 12.83
N ARG A 4 -10.86 -32.76 11.85
CA ARG A 4 -10.25 -32.52 10.53
C ARG A 4 -11.25 -32.15 9.41
N PHE A 5 -12.48 -31.72 9.73
CA PHE A 5 -13.52 -31.59 8.69
C PHE A 5 -14.44 -30.36 8.77
N MET A 6 -14.09 -29.28 9.49
CA MET A 6 -14.99 -28.11 9.57
C MET A 6 -14.27 -26.75 9.56
N MET A 7 -13.31 -26.55 8.67
CA MET A 7 -12.73 -25.21 8.45
C MET A 7 -12.20 -25.04 7.03
N ARG A 8 -13.11 -25.27 6.06
CA ARG A 8 -12.82 -25.12 4.61
C ARG A 8 -13.53 -23.89 4.00
N ILE A 9 -13.97 -22.95 4.83
CA ILE A 9 -14.57 -21.67 4.42
C ILE A 9 -13.98 -20.61 5.36
N LEU A 10 -13.36 -19.55 4.82
CA LEU A 10 -12.67 -18.42 5.49
C LEU A 10 -11.19 -18.63 5.90
N GLY A 11 -10.38 -19.23 5.02
CA GLY A 11 -8.94 -19.39 5.21
C GLY A 11 -8.08 -18.51 4.28
N GLN A 12 -8.27 -17.18 4.28
CA GLN A 12 -7.22 -16.27 3.81
C GLN A 12 -6.33 -15.97 5.03
N GLN A 13 -5.41 -16.89 5.30
CA GLN A 13 -4.23 -16.57 6.11
C GLN A 13 -3.55 -15.38 5.43
N PRO A 14 -3.15 -14.30 6.15
CA PRO A 14 -2.39 -13.25 5.51
C PRO A 14 -1.10 -13.89 4.98
N MET A 15 -0.90 -13.83 3.67
CA MET A 15 0.41 -14.11 3.09
C MET A 15 1.41 -13.24 3.84
N ASN A 16 2.41 -13.87 4.46
CA ASN A 16 3.43 -13.19 5.23
C ASN A 16 4.05 -12.08 4.38
N GLU A 17 3.97 -10.84 4.88
CA GLU A 17 4.52 -9.65 4.22
C GLU A 17 6.00 -9.83 3.86
N GLU A 18 6.69 -10.73 4.59
CA GLU A 18 8.07 -11.16 4.37
C GLU A 18 8.33 -11.91 3.05
N ASN A 19 7.36 -12.66 2.51
CA ASN A 19 7.57 -13.48 1.30
C ASN A 19 7.13 -12.78 0.00
N ARG A 20 6.81 -11.49 0.05
CA ARG A 20 6.38 -10.75 -1.15
C ARG A 20 7.54 -10.63 -2.13
N ARG A 21 7.29 -10.88 -3.42
CA ARG A 21 8.29 -10.77 -4.50
C ARG A 21 9.01 -9.42 -4.49
N HIS A 22 8.28 -8.33 -4.30
CA HIS A 22 8.82 -6.98 -4.34
C HIS A 22 8.66 -6.30 -2.97
N ARG A 23 9.73 -5.72 -2.43
CA ARG A 23 9.73 -4.96 -1.17
C ARG A 23 10.57 -3.69 -1.33
N PRO A 24 10.08 -2.69 -2.08
CA PRO A 24 10.79 -1.43 -2.29
C PRO A 24 10.93 -0.68 -0.95
N ASP A 25 12.15 -0.26 -0.63
CA ASP A 25 12.46 0.56 0.55
C ASP A 25 12.15 2.05 0.31
N ASP A 26 11.99 2.45 -0.95
CA ASP A 26 11.78 3.83 -1.40
C ASP A 26 10.30 4.25 -1.49
N LEU A 27 9.37 3.36 -1.13
CA LEU A 27 7.93 3.59 -1.25
C LEU A 27 7.22 3.55 0.10
N GLN A 28 6.26 4.46 0.29
CA GLN A 28 5.37 4.47 1.45
C GLN A 28 3.96 4.90 1.01
N LEU A 29 2.92 4.13 1.38
CA LEU A 29 1.54 4.43 1.05
C LEU A 29 0.78 5.03 2.23
N PHE A 30 0.22 6.22 2.07
CA PHE A 30 -0.66 6.86 3.05
C PHE A 30 -2.13 6.54 2.73
N VAL A 31 -2.87 6.13 3.75
CA VAL A 31 -4.27 5.67 3.61
C VAL A 31 -5.15 6.16 4.75
N LYS A 32 -6.45 5.97 4.59
CA LYS A 32 -7.42 6.01 5.69
C LYS A 32 -8.30 4.77 5.69
N THR A 33 -8.75 4.36 6.87
CA THR A 33 -9.71 3.27 7.05
C THR A 33 -11.01 3.54 6.26
N PHE A 34 -11.62 2.50 5.71
CA PHE A 34 -12.86 2.56 4.92
C PHE A 34 -12.79 3.42 3.63
N CYS A 35 -11.61 3.67 3.07
CA CYS A 35 -11.48 4.38 1.80
C CYS A 35 -11.46 3.42 0.60
N PRO A 36 -12.47 3.48 -0.31
CA PRO A 36 -12.51 2.60 -1.48
C PRO A 36 -11.33 2.82 -2.44
N PHE A 37 -10.84 4.04 -2.57
CA PHE A 37 -9.69 4.38 -3.40
C PHE A 37 -8.37 3.83 -2.84
N CYS A 38 -8.22 3.77 -1.51
CA CYS A 38 -7.07 3.13 -0.88
C CYS A 38 -7.09 1.61 -1.10
N VAL A 39 -8.27 0.98 -0.97
CA VAL A 39 -8.44 -0.45 -1.24
C VAL A 39 -8.07 -0.80 -2.68
N LEU A 40 -8.40 0.06 -3.65
CA LEU A 40 -7.98 -0.14 -5.05
C LEU A 40 -6.46 -0.27 -5.19
N VAL A 41 -5.69 0.63 -4.58
CA VAL A 41 -4.22 0.59 -4.62
C VAL A 41 -3.69 -0.65 -3.89
N GLN A 42 -4.22 -0.97 -2.71
CA GLN A 42 -3.79 -2.17 -1.96
C GLN A 42 -4.09 -3.47 -2.70
N ASN A 43 -5.21 -3.56 -3.41
CA ASN A 43 -5.53 -4.70 -4.27
C ASN A 43 -4.53 -4.80 -5.44
N ARG A 44 -4.14 -3.67 -6.03
CA ARG A 44 -3.08 -3.64 -7.06
C ARG A 44 -1.74 -4.12 -6.49
N MET A 45 -1.37 -3.68 -5.28
CA MET A 45 -0.16 -4.16 -4.60
C MET A 45 -0.19 -5.68 -4.38
N ALA A 46 -1.32 -6.20 -3.89
CA ALA A 46 -1.50 -7.63 -3.67
C ALA A 46 -1.42 -8.45 -4.97
N ALA A 47 -2.00 -7.94 -6.08
CA ALA A 47 -1.98 -8.58 -7.39
C ALA A 47 -0.58 -8.61 -8.03
N LEU A 48 0.25 -7.61 -7.74
CA LEU A 48 1.64 -7.51 -8.22
C LEU A 48 2.65 -8.15 -7.25
N ASP A 49 2.15 -8.77 -6.19
CA ASP A 49 2.95 -9.35 -5.11
C ASP A 49 4.01 -8.39 -4.53
N VAL A 50 3.63 -7.12 -4.34
CA VAL A 50 4.47 -6.08 -3.75
C VAL A 50 4.02 -5.72 -2.33
N TYR A 51 4.98 -5.61 -1.43
CA TYR A 51 4.80 -5.04 -0.10
C TYR A 51 5.27 -3.59 -0.10
N ILE A 52 4.36 -2.66 0.18
CA ILE A 52 4.70 -1.25 0.44
C ILE A 52 4.21 -0.94 1.85
N PRO A 53 5.08 -0.42 2.74
CA PRO A 53 4.65 0.01 4.06
C PRO A 53 3.46 0.98 4.00
N VAL A 54 2.47 0.77 4.89
CA VAL A 54 1.21 1.56 4.91
C VAL A 54 1.11 2.42 6.18
N LYS A 55 0.91 3.73 6.01
CA LYS A 55 0.68 4.71 7.08
C LYS A 55 -0.78 5.15 7.09
N ASN A 56 -1.50 4.85 8.17
CA ASN A 56 -2.90 5.25 8.31
C ASN A 56 -3.02 6.61 9.02
N ILE A 57 -3.56 7.61 8.32
CA ILE A 57 -3.67 9.00 8.82
C ILE A 57 -4.86 9.23 9.75
N LEU A 58 -5.80 8.27 9.86
CA LEU A 58 -6.90 8.34 10.84
C LEU A 58 -6.48 7.81 12.20
N HIS A 59 -5.58 6.83 12.24
CA HIS A 59 -5.17 6.18 13.49
C HIS A 59 -3.99 6.89 14.16
N ASP A 60 -3.11 7.51 13.37
CA ASP A 60 -1.93 8.21 13.88
C ASP A 60 -1.86 9.66 13.37
N PRO A 61 -1.94 10.65 14.27
CA PRO A 61 -1.75 12.06 13.93
C PRO A 61 -0.37 12.37 13.32
N ALA A 62 0.68 11.61 13.66
CA ALA A 62 2.01 11.81 13.11
C ALA A 62 2.05 11.50 11.61
N HIS A 63 1.41 10.40 11.17
CA HIS A 63 1.29 10.09 9.74
C HIS A 63 0.54 11.18 8.97
N ARG A 64 -0.49 11.76 9.60
CA ARG A 64 -1.22 12.88 9.02
C ARG A 64 -0.35 14.13 8.89
N ALA A 65 0.39 14.47 9.94
CA ALA A 65 1.29 15.61 9.94
C ALA A 65 2.38 15.47 8.88
N GLU A 66 2.97 14.28 8.75
CA GLU A 66 3.95 13.94 7.71
C GLU A 66 3.38 14.13 6.30
N LEU A 67 2.18 13.60 6.03
CA LEU A 67 1.51 13.75 4.74
C LEU A 67 1.24 15.21 4.40
N VAL A 68 0.78 16.02 5.35
CA VAL A 68 0.49 17.44 5.12
C VAL A 68 1.77 18.24 4.93
N ALA A 69 2.81 17.96 5.72
CA ALA A 69 4.08 18.67 5.64
C ALA A 69 4.81 18.40 4.31
N GLY A 70 4.78 17.16 3.81
CA GLY A 70 5.45 16.80 2.56
C GLY A 70 4.57 16.90 1.32
N GLY A 71 3.38 16.30 1.35
CA GLY A 71 2.45 16.26 0.22
C GLY A 71 1.51 17.46 0.10
N GLY A 72 1.51 18.37 1.08
CA GLY A 72 0.78 19.64 1.06
C GLY A 72 -0.72 19.53 1.33
N GLN A 73 -1.30 18.33 1.32
CA GLN A 73 -2.72 18.12 1.55
C GLN A 73 -3.03 16.78 2.23
N GLN A 74 -4.12 16.76 2.99
CA GLN A 74 -4.58 15.59 3.73
C GLN A 74 -5.42 14.61 2.88
N MET A 75 -5.07 14.46 1.60
CA MET A 75 -5.78 13.63 0.64
C MET A 75 -5.17 12.23 0.58
N VAL A 76 -6.01 11.19 0.40
CA VAL A 76 -5.57 9.79 0.29
C VAL A 76 -6.36 9.05 -0.80
N PRO A 77 -5.78 8.01 -1.44
CA PRO A 77 -4.43 7.50 -1.23
C PRO A 77 -3.35 8.47 -1.72
N CYS A 78 -2.17 8.42 -1.09
CA CYS A 78 -0.99 9.14 -1.53
C CYS A 78 0.22 8.19 -1.44
N LEU A 79 0.96 8.06 -2.52
CA LEU A 79 2.19 7.29 -2.58
C LEU A 79 3.37 8.27 -2.49
N ARG A 80 4.19 8.11 -1.45
CA ARG A 80 5.48 8.79 -1.33
C ARG A 80 6.55 7.94 -1.99
N ILE A 81 7.35 8.56 -2.84
CA ILE A 81 8.40 7.93 -3.65
C ILE A 81 9.71 8.67 -3.37
N GLU A 82 10.72 7.97 -2.87
CA GLU A 82 12.08 8.49 -2.72
C GLU A 82 12.94 8.12 -3.94
N SER A 83 13.57 9.11 -4.55
CA SER A 83 14.56 8.87 -5.60
C SER A 83 15.93 8.56 -5.00
N ALA A 84 16.79 7.90 -5.77
CA ALA A 84 18.17 7.62 -5.35
C ALA A 84 18.98 8.88 -5.00
N ASP A 85 18.64 10.02 -5.62
CA ASP A 85 19.28 11.31 -5.38
C ASP A 85 18.72 12.05 -4.14
N GLY A 86 17.77 11.45 -3.42
CA GLY A 86 17.17 11.99 -2.20
C GLY A 86 15.93 12.87 -2.43
N GLU A 87 15.54 13.10 -3.68
CA GLU A 87 14.30 13.82 -4.02
C GLU A 87 13.06 12.99 -3.64
N VAL A 88 12.04 13.66 -3.09
CA VAL A 88 10.81 13.02 -2.63
C VAL A 88 9.62 13.50 -3.44
N GLU A 89 8.99 12.58 -4.17
CA GLU A 89 7.76 12.82 -4.90
C GLU A 89 6.54 12.30 -4.12
N TRP A 90 5.43 13.03 -4.20
CA TRP A 90 4.15 12.69 -3.59
C TRP A 90 3.09 12.51 -4.67
N MET A 91 2.80 11.27 -5.03
CA MET A 91 1.84 10.93 -6.06
C MET A 91 0.45 10.73 -5.48
N TYR A 92 -0.50 11.50 -5.98
CA TYR A 92 -1.92 11.38 -5.67
C TYR A 92 -2.67 10.64 -6.79
N GLU A 93 -3.99 10.58 -6.68
CA GLU A 93 -4.88 9.90 -7.62
C GLU A 93 -4.69 8.37 -7.67
N SER A 94 -5.67 7.62 -7.13
CA SER A 94 -5.55 6.17 -6.98
C SER A 94 -5.31 5.42 -8.30
N ARG A 95 -5.81 5.95 -9.43
CA ARG A 95 -5.60 5.35 -10.75
C ARG A 95 -4.16 5.55 -11.25
N ASP A 96 -3.57 6.70 -10.97
CA ASP A 96 -2.21 7.00 -11.37
C ASP A 96 -1.23 6.21 -10.51
N ILE A 97 -1.47 6.13 -9.20
CA ILE A 97 -0.72 5.24 -8.29
C ILE A 97 -0.82 3.78 -8.77
N ALA A 98 -2.02 3.29 -9.11
CA ALA A 98 -2.17 1.91 -9.60
C ALA A 98 -1.45 1.66 -10.93
N ARG A 99 -1.39 2.66 -11.82
CA ARG A 99 -0.64 2.58 -13.08
C ARG A 99 0.86 2.60 -12.84
N TYR A 100 1.34 3.46 -11.94
CA TYR A 100 2.73 3.51 -11.51
C TYR A 100 3.19 2.14 -11.00
N LEU A 101 2.42 1.54 -10.07
CA LEU A 101 2.76 0.22 -9.53
C LEU A 101 2.79 -0.86 -10.62
N LEU A 102 1.82 -0.85 -11.55
CA LEU A 102 1.81 -1.78 -12.68
C LEU A 102 3.03 -1.61 -13.58
N ASN A 103 3.40 -0.38 -13.92
CA ASN A 103 4.55 -0.13 -14.78
C ASN A 103 5.86 -0.53 -14.12
N ARG A 104 5.96 -0.40 -12.79
CA ARG A 104 7.18 -0.68 -12.03
C ARG A 104 7.37 -2.16 -11.68
N PHE A 105 6.28 -2.87 -11.40
CA PHE A 105 6.32 -4.24 -10.86
C PHE A 105 5.53 -5.27 -11.69
N GLY A 106 4.86 -4.83 -12.76
CA GLY A 106 4.19 -5.74 -13.69
C GLY A 106 5.20 -6.58 -14.45
N ASP A 107 4.86 -7.84 -14.69
CA ASP A 107 5.58 -8.67 -15.64
C ASP A 107 5.37 -8.09 -17.06
N ALA A 108 6.42 -8.15 -17.90
CA ALA A 108 6.35 -7.71 -19.31
C ALA A 108 5.56 -8.68 -20.18
#